data_AF-A0A372Q0K5-F1
#
_entry.id   AF-A0A372Q0K5-F1
#
_cell.length_a   1.000
_cell.length_b   1.000
_cell.length_c   1.000
_cell.angle_alpha   90.00
_cell.angle_beta   90.00
_cell.angle_gamma   90.00
#
_symmetry.space_group_name_H-M   'P 1'
#
loop_
_entity.id
_entity.type
_entity.pdbx_description
1 polymer ?
#
loop_
_entity_poly.entity_id
_entity_poly.type
_entity_poly.pdbx_seq_one_letter_code
_entity_poly.pdbx_strand_id
1 'polypeptide(L)'
;MNNNQYNNNKTTSTTITPPVNDTNKQKIDNNIATLNIRQLNDIKIQNLSAYLDKNDIDILSIIEMRISNKKLNFITRNKFMNHQIFGTVGAKFNKSETLIIVKKEIAKHISKIEKFNGRILKMEFTFSEQHKLAIISVYNKSGDKGQDCVKTRIEINKEIMKMIKDSKKKN
;
A
#
# COMPACT_ATOMS: atom_id res chain seq x y z
N MET A 1 57.33 -62.02 -25.65
CA MET A 1 57.22 -61.05 -26.76
C MET A 1 55.91 -60.28 -26.61
N ASN A 2 56.06 -58.96 -26.49
CA ASN A 2 55.13 -57.83 -26.65
C ASN A 2 53.63 -57.90 -26.33
N ASN A 3 53.29 -57.01 -25.40
CA ASN A 3 52.03 -56.32 -25.12
C ASN A 3 51.28 -55.82 -26.37
N ASN A 4 49.95 -55.76 -26.29
CA ASN A 4 49.24 -54.48 -26.17
C ASN A 4 47.74 -54.67 -25.85
N GLN A 5 47.35 -54.17 -24.69
CA GLN A 5 45.97 -53.83 -24.35
C GLN A 5 45.55 -52.60 -25.17
N TYR A 6 44.34 -52.60 -25.72
CA TYR A 6 43.64 -51.38 -26.12
C TYR A 6 42.33 -51.26 -25.32
N ASN A 7 42.38 -50.37 -24.33
CA ASN A 7 41.23 -49.85 -23.60
C ASN A 7 40.49 -48.84 -24.47
N ASN A 8 39.23 -49.14 -24.83
CA ASN A 8 38.34 -48.16 -25.47
C ASN A 8 37.50 -47.45 -24.39
N ASN A 9 38.07 -46.42 -23.77
CA ASN A 9 37.31 -45.47 -22.96
C ASN A 9 36.55 -44.52 -23.89
N LYS A 10 35.23 -44.73 -24.01
CA LYS A 10 34.32 -43.85 -24.73
C LYS A 10 34.03 -42.62 -23.86
N THR A 11 34.76 -41.55 -24.10
CA THR A 11 34.58 -40.25 -23.44
C THR A 11 33.22 -39.67 -23.83
N THR A 12 32.22 -39.78 -22.96
CA THR A 12 30.97 -39.03 -23.07
C THR A 12 31.27 -37.58 -22.72
N SER A 13 31.34 -36.71 -23.71
CA SER A 13 31.37 -35.26 -23.54
C SER A 13 30.02 -34.80 -22.97
N THR A 14 29.93 -34.67 -21.65
CA THR A 14 28.86 -33.90 -21.01
C THR A 14 29.04 -32.44 -21.40
N THR A 15 28.20 -31.95 -22.31
CA THR A 15 28.03 -30.53 -22.59
C THR A 15 27.46 -29.89 -21.32
N ILE A 16 28.34 -29.29 -20.51
CA ILE A 16 27.93 -28.47 -19.37
C ILE A 16 27.39 -27.18 -19.97
N THR A 17 26.09 -27.10 -20.23
CA THR A 17 25.45 -25.81 -20.48
C THR A 17 25.66 -24.95 -19.24
N PRO A 18 26.19 -23.72 -19.37
CA PRO A 18 26.31 -22.83 -18.23
C PRO A 18 24.92 -22.64 -17.61
N PRO A 19 24.81 -22.49 -16.27
CA PRO A 19 23.56 -22.16 -15.65
C PRO A 19 23.05 -20.87 -16.30
N VAL A 20 21.86 -20.92 -16.88
CA VAL A 20 21.16 -19.74 -17.37
C VAL A 20 20.95 -18.87 -16.14
N ASN A 21 21.75 -17.81 -16.02
CA ASN A 21 21.47 -16.74 -15.07
C ASN A 21 20.18 -16.09 -15.54
N ASP A 22 19.05 -16.60 -15.04
CA ASP A 22 17.74 -16.02 -15.22
C ASP A 22 17.65 -14.77 -14.33
N THR A 23 18.48 -13.77 -14.63
CA THR A 23 18.42 -12.43 -14.03
C THR A 23 17.33 -11.59 -14.68
N ASN A 24 16.21 -12.21 -15.04
CA ASN A 24 14.95 -11.49 -15.17
C ASN A 24 14.46 -11.20 -13.76
N LYS A 25 15.08 -10.23 -13.08
CA LYS A 25 14.43 -9.58 -11.92
C LYS A 25 13.12 -9.01 -12.45
N GLN A 26 12.02 -9.74 -12.28
CA GLN A 26 10.69 -9.22 -12.54
C GLN A 26 10.60 -7.92 -11.74
N LYS A 27 10.39 -6.83 -12.46
CA LYS A 27 10.17 -5.52 -11.87
C LYS A 27 8.83 -5.61 -11.14
N ILE A 28 8.88 -5.84 -9.83
CA ILE A 28 7.70 -5.78 -8.97
C ILE A 28 7.34 -4.31 -8.84
N ASP A 29 6.44 -3.85 -9.70
CA ASP A 29 5.86 -2.52 -9.59
C ASP A 29 4.72 -2.56 -8.56
N ASN A 30 4.92 -1.89 -7.42
CA ASN A 30 3.82 -1.68 -6.47
C ASN A 30 2.86 -0.65 -7.07
N ASN A 31 1.61 -1.04 -7.30
CA ASN A 31 0.59 -0.16 -7.88
C ASN A 31 -0.14 0.63 -6.78
N ILE A 32 0.24 1.90 -6.63
CA ILE A 32 -0.25 2.77 -5.56
C ILE A 32 -1.06 3.91 -6.17
N ALA A 33 -2.29 4.11 -5.68
CA ALA A 33 -3.20 5.14 -6.17
C ALA A 33 -3.83 5.97 -5.04
N THR A 34 -4.37 7.13 -5.40
CA THR A 34 -5.20 7.95 -4.52
C THR A 34 -6.45 8.44 -5.25
N LEU A 35 -7.59 8.49 -4.57
CA LEU A 35 -8.86 8.90 -5.15
C LEU A 35 -9.65 9.79 -4.19
N ASN A 36 -10.04 10.99 -4.66
CA ASN A 36 -11.09 11.75 -4.01
C ASN A 36 -12.45 11.22 -4.48
N ILE A 37 -13.13 10.46 -3.62
CA ILE A 37 -14.36 9.75 -4.01
C ILE A 37 -15.60 10.64 -3.98
N ARG A 38 -15.52 11.81 -3.34
CA ARG A 38 -16.64 12.76 -3.12
C ARG A 38 -17.92 12.04 -2.70
N GLN A 39 -17.96 11.62 -1.45
CA GLN A 39 -18.99 10.81 -0.82
C GLN A 39 -19.08 9.37 -1.35
N LEU A 40 -18.95 8.40 -0.45
CA LEU A 40 -19.05 6.98 -0.75
C LEU A 40 -20.51 6.52 -0.60
N ASN A 41 -20.95 5.68 -1.54
CA ASN A 41 -22.26 5.03 -1.52
C ASN A 41 -22.11 3.57 -1.97
N ASP A 42 -23.18 2.79 -1.92
CA ASP A 42 -23.12 1.35 -2.20
C ASP A 42 -22.71 1.02 -3.63
N ILE A 43 -23.14 1.81 -4.62
CA ILE A 43 -22.74 1.65 -6.02
C ILE A 43 -21.23 1.88 -6.17
N LYS A 44 -20.71 2.97 -5.58
CA LYS A 44 -19.28 3.28 -5.60
C LYS A 44 -18.46 2.20 -4.90
N ILE A 45 -18.95 1.61 -3.82
CA ILE A 45 -18.26 0.51 -3.12
C ILE A 45 -18.12 -0.71 -4.02
N GLN A 46 -19.18 -1.10 -4.73
CA GLN A 46 -19.14 -2.23 -5.66
C GLN A 46 -18.17 -1.96 -6.82
N ASN A 47 -18.27 -0.78 -7.44
CA ASN A 47 -17.39 -0.39 -8.53
C ASN A 47 -15.92 -0.32 -8.08
N LEU A 48 -15.69 0.14 -6.86
CA LEU A 48 -14.36 0.23 -6.28
C LEU A 48 -13.73 -1.14 -6.06
N SER A 49 -14.50 -2.12 -5.56
CA SER A 49 -14.00 -3.49 -5.43
C SER A 49 -13.59 -4.06 -6.79
N ALA A 50 -14.46 -3.94 -7.80
CA ALA A 50 -14.16 -4.41 -9.15
C ALA A 50 -12.96 -3.67 -9.78
N TYR A 51 -12.81 -2.37 -9.51
CA TYR A 51 -11.71 -1.56 -10.02
C TYR A 51 -10.37 -1.98 -9.41
N LEU A 52 -10.32 -2.27 -8.11
CA LEU A 52 -9.11 -2.72 -7.43
C LEU A 52 -8.60 -4.04 -8.01
N ASP A 53 -9.51 -5.00 -8.21
CA ASP A 53 -9.17 -6.31 -8.77
C ASP A 53 -8.76 -6.22 -10.25
N LYS A 54 -9.50 -5.44 -11.05
CA LYS A 54 -9.23 -5.30 -12.50
C LYS A 54 -7.88 -4.64 -12.80
N ASN A 55 -7.45 -3.68 -11.97
CA ASN A 55 -6.24 -2.90 -12.21
C ASN A 55 -5.07 -3.35 -11.33
N ASP A 56 -5.22 -4.45 -10.58
CA ASP A 56 -4.23 -4.96 -9.63
C ASP A 56 -3.64 -3.84 -8.74
N ILE A 57 -4.52 -3.12 -8.06
CA ILE A 57 -4.12 -2.02 -7.18
C ILE A 57 -3.72 -2.58 -5.82
N ASP A 58 -2.47 -2.39 -5.44
CA ASP A 58 -1.92 -2.85 -4.17
C ASP A 58 -2.35 -1.98 -3.01
N ILE A 59 -2.27 -0.65 -3.19
CA ILE A 59 -2.59 0.32 -2.16
C ILE A 59 -3.41 1.46 -2.77
N LEU A 60 -4.62 1.67 -2.28
CA LEU A 60 -5.48 2.78 -2.67
C LEU A 60 -5.82 3.67 -1.47
N SER A 61 -5.39 4.91 -1.51
CA SER A 61 -5.85 5.96 -0.60
C SER A 61 -7.16 6.57 -1.11
N ILE A 62 -8.13 6.77 -0.23
CA ILE A 62 -9.43 7.38 -0.53
C ILE A 62 -9.70 8.52 0.45
N ILE A 63 -10.12 9.67 -0.09
CA ILE A 63 -10.45 10.86 0.69
C ILE A 63 -11.89 11.32 0.39
N GLU A 64 -12.47 12.07 1.35
CA GLU A 64 -13.84 12.62 1.29
C GLU A 64 -14.95 11.56 1.21
N MET A 65 -14.88 10.52 2.05
CA MET A 65 -15.88 9.46 2.06
C MET A 65 -17.27 9.90 2.56
N ARG A 66 -17.35 10.80 3.54
CA ARG A 66 -18.62 11.30 4.13
C ARG A 66 -19.56 10.17 4.54
N ILE A 67 -19.05 9.19 5.29
CA ILE A 67 -19.81 8.04 5.81
C ILE A 67 -19.72 7.94 7.33
N SER A 68 -20.72 7.31 7.95
CA SER A 68 -20.69 7.06 9.39
C SER A 68 -19.70 5.94 9.77
N ASN A 69 -19.25 5.95 11.03
CA ASN A 69 -18.50 4.84 11.63
C ASN A 69 -19.18 3.47 11.44
N LYS A 70 -20.50 3.43 11.59
CA LYS A 70 -21.29 2.20 11.40
C LYS A 70 -21.16 1.69 9.95
N LYS A 71 -21.23 2.58 8.96
CA LYS A 71 -21.07 2.22 7.55
C LYS A 71 -19.64 1.80 7.25
N LEU A 72 -18.64 2.50 7.78
CA LEU A 72 -17.23 2.12 7.64
C LEU A 72 -16.99 0.69 8.17
N ASN A 73 -17.45 0.39 9.39
CA ASN A 73 -17.33 -0.94 10.00
C ASN A 73 -18.04 -2.04 9.21
N PHE A 74 -19.15 -1.71 8.55
CA PHE A 74 -19.85 -2.66 7.69
C PHE A 74 -19.06 -2.96 6.41
N ILE A 75 -18.48 -1.94 5.79
CA ILE A 75 -17.70 -2.06 4.55
C ILE A 75 -16.41 -2.87 4.81
N THR A 76 -15.70 -2.55 5.91
CA THR A 76 -14.42 -3.18 6.25
C THR A 76 -14.53 -4.69 6.46
N ARG A 77 -15.69 -5.19 6.91
CA ARG A 77 -15.90 -6.61 7.20
C ARG A 77 -16.38 -7.44 6.02
N ASN A 78 -17.10 -6.84 5.07
CA ASN A 78 -18.00 -7.61 4.20
C ASN A 78 -17.88 -7.34 2.69
N LYS A 79 -17.01 -6.41 2.25
CA LYS A 79 -17.07 -5.93 0.86
C LYS A 79 -15.85 -6.16 -0.02
N PHE A 80 -14.67 -6.42 0.56
CA PHE A 80 -13.42 -6.57 -0.21
C PHE A 80 -12.78 -7.92 0.10
N MET A 81 -12.73 -8.81 -0.90
CA MET A 81 -12.22 -10.17 -0.72
C MET A 81 -10.70 -10.21 -0.63
N ASN A 82 -10.01 -9.43 -1.47
CA ASN A 82 -8.55 -9.46 -1.61
C ASN A 82 -7.83 -8.33 -0.87
N HIS A 83 -8.58 -7.39 -0.28
CA HIS A 83 -8.03 -6.20 0.36
C HIS A 83 -8.52 -6.06 1.79
N GLN A 84 -7.67 -5.47 2.63
CA GLN A 84 -8.01 -4.98 3.95
C GLN A 84 -8.21 -3.47 3.91
N ILE A 85 -9.11 -2.97 4.76
CA ILE A 85 -9.48 -1.57 4.79
C ILE A 85 -9.13 -0.98 6.14
N PHE A 86 -8.47 0.17 6.11
CA PHE A 86 -8.14 0.94 7.29
C PHE A 86 -8.66 2.36 7.12
N GLY A 87 -9.55 2.77 8.02
CA GLY A 87 -10.20 4.08 7.94
C GLY A 87 -9.98 4.93 9.17
N THR A 88 -10.17 6.23 8.96
CA THR A 88 -10.42 7.21 10.00
C THR A 88 -11.79 7.82 9.74
N VAL A 89 -12.54 8.09 10.81
CA VAL A 89 -13.68 9.00 10.73
C VAL A 89 -13.38 10.24 11.55
N GLY A 90 -13.90 11.38 11.14
CA GLY A 90 -13.89 12.55 12.01
C GLY A 90 -14.88 12.41 13.16
N ALA A 91 -14.68 13.21 14.19
CA ALA A 91 -15.53 13.25 15.38
C ALA A 91 -16.98 13.72 15.11
N LYS A 92 -17.26 14.27 13.92
CA LYS A 92 -18.61 14.69 13.49
C LYS A 92 -18.88 14.13 12.10
N PHE A 93 -20.14 13.76 11.83
CA PHE A 93 -20.61 13.40 10.50
C PHE A 93 -20.19 14.50 9.49
N ASN A 94 -19.65 14.11 8.34
CA ASN A 94 -19.08 15.00 7.30
C ASN A 94 -17.77 15.72 7.64
N LYS A 95 -17.11 15.43 8.77
CA LYS A 95 -15.75 15.93 8.99
C LYS A 95 -14.75 14.85 8.63
N SER A 96 -13.90 15.17 7.65
CA SER A 96 -12.60 14.59 7.33
C SER A 96 -12.44 13.10 7.58
N GLU A 97 -12.38 12.37 6.48
CA GLU A 97 -12.29 10.92 6.47
C GLU A 97 -11.30 10.54 5.38
N THR A 98 -10.21 9.90 5.80
CA THR A 98 -9.28 9.19 4.93
C THR A 98 -9.35 7.72 5.23
N LEU A 99 -9.20 6.93 4.18
CA LEU A 99 -9.15 5.47 4.20
C LEU A 99 -8.06 5.00 3.27
N ILE A 100 -7.37 3.95 3.66
CA ILE A 100 -6.44 3.23 2.80
C ILE A 100 -6.94 1.79 2.67
N ILE A 101 -7.05 1.34 1.43
CA ILE A 101 -7.33 -0.04 1.06
C ILE A 101 -6.00 -0.68 0.66
N VAL A 102 -5.67 -1.82 1.24
CA VAL A 102 -4.37 -2.51 1.04
C VAL A 102 -4.63 -3.95 0.66
N LYS A 103 -4.03 -4.44 -0.41
CA LYS A 103 -4.08 -5.85 -0.81
C LYS A 103 -3.57 -6.73 0.33
N LYS A 104 -4.26 -7.83 0.64
CA LYS A 104 -4.02 -8.64 1.85
C LYS A 104 -2.56 -9.11 1.98
N GLU A 105 -1.92 -9.42 0.86
CA GLU A 105 -0.52 -9.83 0.80
C GLU A 105 0.47 -8.73 1.20
N ILE A 106 0.11 -7.46 0.98
CA ILE A 106 0.89 -6.30 1.44
C ILE A 106 0.52 -5.95 2.88
N ALA A 107 -0.76 -6.08 3.24
CA ALA A 107 -1.28 -5.72 4.56
C ALA A 107 -0.62 -6.50 5.71
N LYS A 108 -0.16 -7.73 5.48
CA LYS A 108 0.58 -8.54 6.47
C LYS A 108 1.91 -7.91 6.91
N HIS A 109 2.42 -6.94 6.14
CA HIS A 109 3.66 -6.23 6.44
C HIS A 109 3.44 -4.91 7.16
N ILE A 110 2.19 -4.52 7.48
CA ILE A 110 1.92 -3.29 8.23
C ILE A 110 2.50 -3.43 9.64
N SER A 111 3.48 -2.59 9.97
CA SER A 111 4.12 -2.56 11.28
C SER A 111 3.57 -1.46 12.19
N LYS A 112 3.02 -0.39 11.61
CA LYS A 112 2.44 0.72 12.37
C LYS A 112 1.34 1.45 11.60
N ILE A 113 0.30 1.88 12.31
CA ILE A 113 -0.74 2.77 11.79
C ILE A 113 -0.84 3.99 12.70
N GLU A 114 -0.77 5.19 12.13
CA GLU A 114 -0.92 6.45 12.85
C GLU A 114 -2.03 7.30 12.21
N LYS A 115 -2.81 7.99 13.04
CA LYS A 115 -3.98 8.76 12.62
C LYS A 115 -3.90 10.16 13.21
N PHE A 116 -4.29 11.17 12.43
CA PHE A 116 -4.35 12.55 12.93
C PHE A 116 -5.60 13.27 12.42
N ASN A 117 -6.44 13.71 13.35
CA ASN A 117 -7.62 14.56 13.13
C ASN A 117 -8.59 14.11 12.01
N GLY A 118 -8.66 12.81 11.69
CA GLY A 118 -9.45 12.27 10.57
C GLY A 118 -8.92 12.69 9.18
N ARG A 119 -7.75 13.32 9.11
CA ARG A 119 -7.20 13.91 7.89
C ARG A 119 -5.93 13.24 7.42
N ILE A 120 -5.18 12.65 8.33
CA ILE A 120 -3.97 11.90 8.01
C ILE A 120 -4.14 10.47 8.47
N LEU A 121 -3.82 9.54 7.58
CA LEU A 121 -3.64 8.13 7.88
C LEU A 121 -2.28 7.72 7.34
N LYS A 122 -1.37 7.43 8.26
CA LYS A 122 -0.04 6.92 7.96
C LYS A 122 0.00 5.42 8.22
N MET A 123 0.63 4.70 7.30
CA MET A 123 0.96 3.29 7.44
C MET A 123 2.46 3.10 7.22
N GLU A 124 3.12 2.44 8.17
CA GLU A 124 4.47 1.93 8.02
C GLU A 124 4.39 0.44 7.68
N PHE A 125 5.18 0.02 6.69
CA PHE A 125 5.33 -1.35 6.23
C PHE A 125 6.77 -1.80 6.45
N THR A 126 6.94 -3.03 6.91
CA THR A 126 8.24 -3.67 7.10
C THR A 126 8.21 -5.02 6.38
N PHE A 127 8.80 -5.05 5.19
CA PHE A 127 8.91 -6.25 4.36
C PHE A 127 10.09 -7.12 4.79
N SER A 128 11.19 -6.47 5.18
CA SER A 128 12.36 -7.05 5.83
C SER A 128 13.03 -6.00 6.70
N GLU A 129 14.11 -6.36 7.41
CA GLU A 129 14.88 -5.40 8.21
C GLU A 129 15.38 -4.18 7.40
N GLN A 130 15.69 -4.40 6.12
CA GLN A 130 16.25 -3.39 5.21
C GLN A 130 15.21 -2.77 4.27
N HIS A 131 14.02 -3.38 4.15
CA HIS A 131 12.97 -2.92 3.23
C HIS A 131 11.75 -2.43 4.00
N LYS A 132 11.68 -1.10 4.14
CA LYS A 132 10.60 -0.42 4.83
C LYS A 132 9.99 0.66 3.94
N LEU A 133 8.68 0.85 4.05
CA LEU A 133 7.91 1.82 3.30
C LEU A 133 6.97 2.56 4.26
N ALA A 134 6.81 3.87 4.08
CA ALA A 134 5.78 4.64 4.77
C ALA A 134 4.86 5.30 3.74
N ILE A 135 3.55 5.05 3.86
CA ILE A 135 2.51 5.72 3.07
C ILE A 135 1.78 6.69 3.99
N ILE A 136 1.68 7.96 3.58
CA ILE A 136 0.95 8.99 4.31
C ILE A 136 -0.19 9.49 3.42
N SER A 137 -1.41 9.04 3.68
CA SER A 137 -2.61 9.59 3.03
C SER A 137 -3.02 10.88 3.72
N VAL A 138 -3.25 11.93 2.93
CA VAL A 138 -3.54 13.27 3.42
C VAL A 138 -4.81 13.82 2.77
N TYR A 139 -5.76 14.22 3.60
CA TYR A 139 -6.89 15.06 3.21
C TYR A 139 -6.72 16.48 3.77
N ASN A 140 -6.16 17.36 2.94
CA ASN A 140 -5.92 18.74 3.35
C ASN A 140 -7.22 19.54 3.44
N LYS A 141 -7.25 20.61 4.25
CA LYS A 141 -8.43 21.48 4.38
C LYS A 141 -8.51 22.40 3.16
N SER A 142 -9.59 22.27 2.40
CA SER A 142 -9.93 23.16 1.29
C SER A 142 -10.64 24.43 1.78
N GLY A 143 -10.58 25.49 0.96
CA GLY A 143 -11.22 26.78 1.17
C GLY A 143 -10.30 27.81 1.83
N ASP A 144 -10.33 29.05 1.34
CA ASP A 144 -9.37 30.11 1.69
C ASP A 144 -9.88 31.14 2.70
N LYS A 145 -11.14 31.00 3.11
CA LYS A 145 -11.79 31.95 4.01
C LYS A 145 -11.96 31.30 5.38
N GLY A 146 -11.34 31.91 6.40
CA GLY A 146 -11.51 31.51 7.80
C GLY A 146 -10.20 31.13 8.50
N GLN A 147 -9.98 31.70 9.69
CA GLN A 147 -8.80 31.45 10.51
C GLN A 147 -8.62 29.96 10.82
N ASP A 148 -9.71 29.23 11.03
CA ASP A 148 -9.71 27.79 11.29
C ASP A 148 -9.17 26.98 10.11
N CYS A 149 -9.46 27.40 8.87
CA CYS A 149 -8.98 26.73 7.66
C CYS A 149 -7.45 26.84 7.54
N VAL A 150 -6.90 28.02 7.85
CA VAL A 150 -5.46 28.26 7.84
C VAL A 150 -4.76 27.50 8.97
N LYS A 151 -5.28 27.61 10.21
CA LYS A 151 -4.75 26.87 11.37
C LYS A 151 -4.71 25.37 11.12
N THR A 152 -5.81 24.81 10.62
CA THR A 152 -5.91 23.37 10.29
C THR A 152 -4.86 22.96 9.25
N ARG A 153 -4.61 23.76 8.20
CA ARG A 153 -3.58 23.47 7.19
C ARG A 153 -2.18 23.47 7.80
N ILE A 154 -1.88 24.44 8.65
CA ILE A 154 -0.59 24.54 9.35
C ILE A 154 -0.37 23.32 10.25
N GLU A 155 -1.38 22.92 11.02
CA GLU A 155 -1.31 21.73 11.89
C GLU A 155 -1.08 20.44 11.09
N ILE A 156 -1.84 20.23 10.01
CA ILE A 156 -1.66 19.08 9.11
C ILE A 156 -0.24 19.04 8.57
N ASN A 157 0.26 20.16 8.04
CA ASN A 157 1.60 20.23 7.45
C ASN A 157 2.70 19.97 8.50
N LYS A 158 2.55 20.50 9.72
CA LYS A 158 3.46 20.21 10.83
C LYS A 158 3.49 18.71 11.17
N GLU A 159 2.33 18.08 11.25
CA GLU A 159 2.26 16.64 11.58
C GLU A 159 2.81 15.77 10.44
N ILE A 160 2.55 16.11 9.16
CA ILE A 160 3.17 15.42 8.01
C ILE A 160 4.69 15.49 8.09
N MET A 161 5.25 16.68 8.34
CA MET A 161 6.70 16.85 8.42
C MET A 161 7.32 16.08 9.58
N LYS A 162 6.65 16.03 10.73
CA LYS A 162 7.05 15.19 11.87
C LYS A 162 7.01 13.72 11.50
N MET A 163 5.91 13.23 10.94
CA MET A 163 5.75 11.84 10.51
C MET A 163 6.79 11.40 9.48
N ILE A 164 7.16 12.27 8.53
CA ILE A 164 8.23 12.01 7.56
C ILE A 164 9.58 11.89 8.27
N LYS A 165 9.92 12.83 9.16
CA LYS A 165 11.18 12.80 9.93
C LYS A 165 11.29 11.53 10.78
N ASP A 166 10.20 11.17 11.46
CA ASP A 166 10.16 9.97 12.31
C ASP A 166 10.32 8.68 11.49
N SER A 167 9.73 8.62 10.29
CA SER A 167 9.88 7.47 9.40
C SER A 167 11.33 7.35 8.88
N LYS A 168 11.94 8.47 8.49
CA LYS A 168 13.33 8.51 8.00
C LYS A 168 14.38 8.15 9.05
N LYS A 169 14.08 8.29 10.34
CA LYS A 169 14.99 7.86 11.42
C LYS A 169 14.95 6.34 11.66
N LYS A 170 13.88 5.68 11.21
CA LYS A 170 13.63 4.25 11.44
C LYS A 170 13.91 3.38 10.22
N ASN A 171 13.95 3.99 9.03
CA ASN A 171 14.32 3.39 7.76
C ASN A 171 15.78 3.72 7.45
#